data_AF-A0A0C9V942-F1
#
_entry.id   AF-A0A0C9V942-F1
#
_cell.length_a   1.000
_cell.length_b   1.000
_cell.length_c   1.000
_cell.angle_alpha   90.00
_cell.angle_beta   90.00
_cell.angle_gamma   90.00
#
_symmetry.space_group_name_H-M   'P 1'
#
loop_
_entity.id
_entity.type
_entity.pdbx_description
1 polymer ?
#
loop_
_entity_poly.entity_id
_entity_poly.type
_entity_poly.pdbx_seq_one_letter_code
_entity_poly.pdbx_strand_id
1 'polypeptide(L)'
;MVSFKIGRAGGLLGNGAAERFLTQTRLYTLAESLGGVESLAELPEKITHGIGFLRYYDELNELIICYLQSIPPAERFALGITPDLVRLSVGVEDVDGLIADVKHALSWAVEGWESASTSVASSGSD
;
A
#
# COMPACT_ATOMS: atom_id res chain seq x y z
N MET A 1 4.47 13.80 -3.39
CA MET A 1 3.90 12.58 -2.78
C MET A 1 2.67 12.17 -3.56
N VAL A 2 2.55 10.88 -3.90
CA VAL A 2 1.43 10.33 -4.65
C VAL A 2 0.85 9.18 -3.85
N SER A 3 -0.46 9.19 -3.65
CA SER A 3 -1.19 8.08 -3.01
C SER A 3 -2.16 7.48 -4.01
N PHE A 4 -2.21 6.17 -4.09
CA PHE A 4 -3.13 5.48 -4.99
C PHE A 4 -3.50 4.11 -4.42
N LYS A 5 -4.58 3.55 -4.94
CA LYS A 5 -5.08 2.22 -4.56
C LYS A 5 -4.81 1.24 -5.67
N ILE A 6 -4.30 0.06 -5.33
CA ILE A 6 -4.04 -1.02 -6.28
C ILE A 6 -5.13 -2.08 -6.16
N GLY A 7 -5.97 -2.18 -7.19
CA GLY A 7 -7.02 -3.19 -7.26
C GLY A 7 -7.64 -3.28 -8.64
N ARG A 8 -8.39 -4.37 -8.89
CA ARG A 8 -9.28 -4.46 -10.07
C ARG A 8 -10.62 -3.84 -9.73
N ALA A 9 -11.26 -3.22 -10.71
CA ALA A 9 -12.66 -2.81 -10.58
C ALA A 9 -13.52 -4.04 -10.23
N GLY A 10 -14.23 -3.99 -9.10
CA GLY A 10 -15.02 -5.12 -8.57
C GLY A 10 -14.20 -6.23 -7.90
N GLY A 11 -12.88 -6.08 -7.73
CA GLY A 11 -12.04 -7.03 -7.01
C GLY A 11 -12.17 -6.94 -5.49
N LEU A 12 -11.77 -8.00 -4.79
CA LEU A 12 -11.70 -8.03 -3.33
C LEU A 12 -10.57 -7.11 -2.82
N LEU A 13 -10.87 -6.34 -1.77
CA LEU A 13 -9.86 -5.58 -1.03
C LEU A 13 -8.89 -6.54 -0.32
N GLY A 14 -7.63 -6.15 -0.20
CA GLY A 14 -6.63 -6.94 0.53
C GLY A 14 -6.17 -8.22 -0.18
N ASN A 15 -6.29 -8.31 -1.51
CA ASN A 15 -5.79 -9.44 -2.31
C ASN A 15 -4.24 -9.51 -2.43
N GLY A 16 -3.51 -8.76 -1.60
CA GLY A 16 -2.05 -8.67 -1.61
C GLY A 16 -1.43 -7.97 -2.81
N ALA A 17 -2.21 -7.32 -3.70
CA ALA A 17 -1.64 -6.64 -4.87
C ALA A 17 -0.72 -5.48 -4.49
N ALA A 18 -1.08 -4.71 -3.46
CA ALA A 18 -0.22 -3.63 -2.95
C ALA A 18 1.13 -4.16 -2.41
N GLU A 19 1.13 -5.29 -1.71
CA GLU A 19 2.35 -5.92 -1.22
C GLU A 19 3.22 -6.41 -2.38
N ARG A 20 2.62 -7.08 -3.37
CA ARG A 20 3.33 -7.52 -4.56
C ARG A 20 3.95 -6.33 -5.29
N PHE A 21 3.20 -5.25 -5.47
CA PHE A 21 3.73 -4.02 -6.07
C PHE A 21 5.01 -3.55 -5.35
N LEU A 22 4.96 -3.42 -4.02
CA LEU A 22 6.11 -2.95 -3.23
C LEU A 22 7.32 -3.90 -3.28
N THR A 23 7.08 -5.21 -3.40
CA THR A 23 8.19 -6.18 -3.55
C THR A 23 8.80 -6.20 -4.95
N GLN A 24 8.16 -5.57 -5.94
CA GLN A 24 8.57 -5.61 -7.34
C GLN A 24 9.14 -4.29 -7.86
N THR A 25 9.02 -3.20 -7.09
CA THR A 25 9.75 -1.96 -7.35
C THR A 25 11.23 -2.17 -7.10
N ARG A 26 12.07 -1.61 -7.97
CA ARG A 26 13.54 -1.73 -7.91
C ARG A 26 14.21 -0.41 -7.58
N LEU A 27 13.54 0.72 -7.86
CA LEU A 27 14.04 2.06 -7.56
C LEU A 27 13.44 2.61 -6.27
N TYR A 28 12.20 2.23 -5.95
CA TYR A 28 11.59 2.62 -4.69
C TYR A 28 12.10 1.74 -3.54
N THR A 29 12.56 2.40 -2.48
CA THR A 29 12.91 1.73 -1.22
C THR A 29 11.71 1.69 -0.29
N LEU A 30 11.46 0.53 0.34
CA LEU A 30 10.42 0.41 1.37
C LEU A 30 10.88 1.17 2.63
N ALA A 31 10.15 2.20 3.04
CA ALA A 31 10.49 3.01 4.21
C ALA A 31 9.24 3.55 4.93
N GLU A 32 9.35 3.79 6.23
CA GLU A 32 8.30 4.44 7.05
C GLU A 32 8.44 5.98 7.08
N SER A 33 9.47 6.54 6.42
CA SER A 33 9.78 7.99 6.42
C SER A 33 9.61 8.58 5.02
N LEU A 34 9.30 9.87 4.93
CA LEU A 34 8.96 10.55 3.68
C LEU A 34 9.71 11.89 3.56
N GLY A 35 10.12 12.26 2.33
CA GLY A 35 10.68 13.59 2.04
C GLY A 35 12.21 13.70 1.93
N GLY A 36 12.87 12.71 1.31
CA GLY A 36 14.30 12.73 1.01
C GLY A 36 14.63 12.95 -0.48
N VAL A 37 15.91 12.82 -0.81
CA VAL A 37 16.43 12.80 -2.20
C VAL A 37 16.03 11.51 -2.91
N GLU A 38 15.84 10.43 -2.16
CA GLU A 38 15.53 9.08 -2.65
C GLU A 38 14.02 8.83 -2.75
N SER A 39 13.64 8.00 -3.72
CA SER A 39 12.28 7.52 -3.91
C SER A 39 11.91 6.44 -2.88
N LEU A 40 10.84 6.70 -2.13
CA LEU A 40 10.38 5.84 -1.02
C LEU A 40 8.94 5.38 -1.26
N ALA A 41 8.66 4.14 -0.89
CA ALA A 41 7.34 3.54 -1.03
C ALA A 41 6.91 2.86 0.27
N GLU A 42 5.60 2.78 0.49
CA GLU A 42 5.07 2.18 1.70
C GLU A 42 3.64 1.67 1.54
N LEU A 43 3.27 0.79 2.47
CA LEU A 43 1.92 0.30 2.67
C LEU A 43 1.41 0.84 4.02
N PRO A 44 0.62 1.93 4.05
CA PRO A 44 0.24 2.59 5.29
C PRO A 44 -0.42 1.63 6.29
N GLU A 45 -1.21 0.67 5.84
CA GLU A 45 -1.88 -0.31 6.71
C GLU A 45 -0.90 -1.20 7.50
N LYS A 46 0.30 -1.45 6.97
CA LYS A 46 1.32 -2.32 7.60
C LYS A 46 2.45 -1.58 8.32
N ILE A 47 2.51 -0.26 8.19
CA ILE A 47 3.55 0.53 8.87
C ILE A 47 3.31 0.50 10.37
N THR A 48 4.36 0.21 11.13
CA THR A 48 4.29 0.03 12.58
C THR A 48 4.40 1.35 13.32
N HIS A 49 5.29 2.23 12.87
CA HIS A 49 5.40 3.59 13.39
C HIS A 49 4.52 4.50 12.54
N GLY A 50 3.28 4.70 13.01
CA GLY A 50 2.20 5.34 12.26
C GLY A 50 2.65 6.51 11.40
N ILE A 51 2.32 6.44 10.11
CA ILE A 51 2.66 7.51 9.18
C ILE A 51 1.56 8.55 9.11
N GLY A 52 1.94 9.78 9.46
CA GLY A 52 1.04 10.92 9.57
C GLY A 52 0.46 11.06 10.97
N PHE A 53 0.65 12.24 11.54
CA PHE A 53 -0.16 12.73 12.65
C PHE A 53 -1.61 12.85 12.16
N LEU A 54 -2.38 11.78 12.27
CA LEU A 54 -3.83 11.87 12.09
C LEU A 54 -4.36 12.61 13.31
N ARG A 55 -4.99 13.75 13.06
CA ARG A 55 -5.74 14.45 14.10
C ARG A 55 -6.97 13.60 14.40
N TYR A 56 -6.87 12.78 15.43
CA TYR A 56 -7.99 12.05 15.96
C TYR A 56 -8.63 12.91 17.04
N TYR A 57 -9.94 13.06 16.97
CA TYR A 57 -10.74 13.73 17.99
C TYR A 57 -11.53 12.65 18.72
N ASP A 58 -11.40 12.61 20.05
CA ASP A 58 -12.21 11.69 20.85
C ASP A 58 -13.68 12.17 20.96
N GLU A 59 -14.49 11.46 21.72
CA GLU A 59 -15.90 11.81 21.96
C GLU A 59 -16.08 13.19 22.63
N LEU A 60 -15.01 13.76 23.20
CA LEU A 60 -14.98 15.07 23.84
C LEU A 60 -14.39 16.16 22.92
N ASN A 61 -14.04 15.83 21.67
CA ASN A 61 -13.32 16.68 20.72
C ASN A 61 -11.94 17.14 21.20
N GLU A 62 -11.26 16.35 22.04
CA GLU A 62 -9.86 16.60 22.35
C GLU A 62 -8.95 16.00 21.27
N LEU A 63 -7.92 16.76 20.88
CA LEU A 63 -6.96 16.32 19.86
C LEU A 63 -6.02 15.28 20.46
N ILE A 64 -6.20 14.02 20.05
CA ILE A 64 -5.28 12.94 20.40
C ILE A 64 -4.36 12.67 19.20
N ILE A 65 -3.07 12.73 19.45
CA ILE A 65 -2.06 12.22 18.51
C ILE A 65 -2.04 10.70 18.71
N CYS A 66 -2.72 9.97 17.82
CA CYS A 66 -2.75 8.52 17.82
C CYS A 66 -1.78 7.98 16.78
N TYR A 67 -0.94 7.01 17.18
CA TYR A 67 -0.22 6.19 16.21
C TYR A 67 -1.20 5.25 15.51
N LEU A 68 -0.91 4.84 14.28
CA LEU A 68 -1.77 3.93 13.51
C LEU A 68 -2.10 2.65 14.28
N GLN A 69 -1.12 2.12 15.02
CA GLN A 69 -1.30 0.93 15.87
C GLN A 69 -2.39 1.11 16.93
N SER A 70 -2.63 2.34 17.37
CA SER A 70 -3.65 2.71 18.36
C SER A 70 -5.04 2.94 17.75
N ILE A 71 -5.15 2.98 16.41
CA ILE A 71 -6.43 3.15 15.71
C ILE A 71 -7.04 1.77 15.43
N PRO A 72 -8.28 1.47 15.83
CA PRO A 72 -8.98 0.24 15.48
C PRO A 72 -9.10 0.01 13.96
N PRO A 73 -9.05 -1.24 13.45
CA PRO A 73 -9.10 -1.52 12.02
C PRO A 73 -10.29 -0.88 11.27
N ALA A 74 -11.47 -0.86 11.89
CA ALA A 74 -12.66 -0.24 11.30
C ALA A 74 -12.50 1.29 11.10
N GLU A 75 -11.87 1.96 12.06
CA GLU A 75 -11.58 3.39 11.99
C GLU A 75 -10.47 3.70 10.98
N ARG A 76 -9.43 2.85 10.90
CA ARG A 76 -8.41 2.95 9.84
C ARG A 76 -9.06 2.96 8.46
N PHE A 77 -9.99 2.04 8.24
CA PHE A 77 -10.73 1.94 6.99
C PHE A 77 -11.56 3.19 6.70
N ALA A 78 -12.27 3.73 7.71
CA ALA A 78 -13.02 4.98 7.60
C ALA A 78 -12.13 6.20 7.29
N LEU A 79 -10.88 6.19 7.76
CA LEU A 79 -9.87 7.19 7.42
C LEU A 79 -9.21 6.95 6.05
N GLY A 80 -9.66 5.94 5.30
CA GLY A 80 -9.14 5.58 3.98
C GLY A 80 -7.84 4.76 4.00
N ILE A 81 -7.37 4.37 5.19
CA ILE A 81 -6.21 3.48 5.36
C ILE A 81 -6.69 2.06 5.11
N THR A 82 -6.46 1.63 3.88
CA THR A 82 -7.00 0.40 3.32
C THR A 82 -5.84 -0.50 2.87
N PRO A 83 -5.98 -1.84 2.87
CA PRO A 83 -4.88 -2.76 2.52
C PRO A 83 -4.35 -2.61 1.08
N ASP A 84 -5.07 -1.90 0.22
CA ASP A 84 -4.72 -1.60 -1.17
C ASP A 84 -4.09 -0.21 -1.36
N LEU A 85 -4.03 0.62 -0.31
CA LEU A 85 -3.44 1.96 -0.36
C LEU A 85 -1.91 1.86 -0.41
N VAL A 86 -1.31 2.42 -1.45
CA VAL A 86 0.14 2.62 -1.56
C VAL A 86 0.44 4.10 -1.54
N ARG A 87 1.54 4.49 -0.90
CA ARG A 87 2.07 5.86 -0.97
C ARG A 87 3.48 5.84 -1.51
N LEU A 88 3.76 6.77 -2.43
CA LEU A 88 5.06 7.02 -3.02
C LEU A 88 5.53 8.44 -2.68
N SER A 89 6.69 8.53 -2.06
CA SER A 89 7.52 9.74 -2.06
C SER A 89 8.43 9.66 -3.27
N VAL A 90 8.22 10.55 -4.24
CA VAL A 90 9.05 10.62 -5.46
C VAL A 90 10.30 11.43 -5.13
N GLY A 91 11.47 10.82 -5.32
CA GLY A 91 12.78 11.45 -5.17
C GLY A 91 13.19 12.26 -6.39
N VAL A 92 14.50 12.45 -6.58
CA VAL A 92 15.07 13.24 -7.69
C VAL A 92 15.72 12.37 -8.79
N GLU A 93 15.41 11.07 -8.82
CA GLU A 93 15.89 10.17 -9.86
C GLU A 93 15.32 10.50 -11.25
N ASP A 94 15.86 9.84 -12.27
CA ASP A 94 15.39 9.97 -13.64
C ASP A 94 13.90 9.59 -13.78
N VAL A 95 13.13 10.48 -14.41
CA VAL A 95 11.67 10.36 -14.50
C VAL A 95 11.26 9.13 -15.31
N ASP A 96 11.95 8.85 -16.41
CA ASP A 96 11.62 7.70 -17.27
C ASP A 96 11.93 6.39 -16.55
N GLY A 97 13.04 6.34 -15.80
CA GLY A 97 13.40 5.23 -14.92
C GLY A 97 12.32 4.97 -13.85
N LEU A 98 11.86 6.01 -13.16
CA LEU A 98 10.81 5.91 -12.14
C LEU A 98 9.47 5.43 -12.73
N ILE A 99 9.09 5.95 -13.89
CA ILE A 99 7.87 5.52 -14.59
C ILE A 99 7.98 4.05 -15.02
N ALA A 100 9.14 3.64 -15.56
CA ALA A 100 9.38 2.27 -15.99
C ALA A 100 9.32 1.29 -14.81
N ASP A 101 9.89 1.66 -13.66
CA ASP A 101 9.85 0.84 -12.44
C ASP A 101 8.42 0.66 -11.92
N VAL A 102 7.64 1.75 -11.83
CA VAL A 102 6.24 1.69 -11.42
C VAL A 102 5.41 0.84 -12.38
N LYS A 103 5.60 0.98 -13.70
CA LYS A 103 4.91 0.15 -14.70
C LYS A 103 5.25 -1.34 -14.55
N HIS A 104 6.53 -1.65 -14.36
CA HIS A 104 6.99 -3.01 -14.11
C HIS A 104 6.30 -3.57 -12.86
N ALA A 105 6.38 -2.88 -11.72
CA ALA A 105 5.77 -3.33 -10.48
C ALA A 105 4.24 -3.50 -10.58
N LEU A 106 3.55 -2.60 -11.28
CA LEU A 106 2.10 -2.70 -11.52
C LEU A 106 1.72 -3.92 -12.36
N SER A 107 2.48 -4.24 -13.41
CA SER A 107 2.19 -5.43 -14.23
C SER A 107 2.20 -6.71 -13.38
N TRP A 108 3.23 -6.89 -12.55
CA TRP A 108 3.34 -8.02 -11.63
C TRP A 108 2.25 -8.03 -10.55
N ALA A 109 1.92 -6.87 -10.00
CA ALA A 109 0.93 -6.76 -8.94
C ALA A 109 -0.47 -7.22 -9.40
N VAL A 110 -0.85 -6.87 -10.64
CA VAL A 110 -2.16 -7.16 -11.22
C VAL A 110 -2.20 -8.54 -11.89
N GLU A 111 -1.14 -8.97 -12.57
CA GLU A 111 -1.09 -10.26 -13.29
C GLU A 111 -0.78 -11.43 -12.34
N GLY A 112 0.07 -11.24 -11.33
CA GLY A 112 0.48 -12.28 -10.39
C GLY A 112 -0.65 -12.90 -9.55
N TRP A 113 -1.84 -12.30 -9.54
CA TRP A 113 -3.05 -12.87 -8.92
C TRP A 113 -3.65 -14.02 -9.73
N GLU A 114 -3.62 -13.97 -11.07
CA GLU A 114 -4.28 -14.96 -11.94
C GLU A 114 -3.59 -16.32 -11.85
N SER A 115 -2.26 -16.31 -11.78
CA SER A 115 -1.44 -17.52 -11.64
C SER A 115 -1.64 -18.22 -10.29
N ALA A 116 -1.94 -17.47 -9.22
CA ALA A 116 -2.12 -18.01 -7.87
C ALA A 116 -3.56 -18.49 -7.58
N SER A 117 -4.56 -17.95 -8.27
CA SER A 117 -5.97 -18.31 -8.08
C SER A 117 -6.42 -19.53 -8.92
N THR A 118 -5.61 -19.94 -9.90
CA THR A 118 -5.91 -21.09 -10.77
C THR A 118 -5.50 -22.45 -10.17
N SER A 119 -4.68 -22.47 -9.11
CA SER A 119 -4.13 -23.70 -8.51
C SER A 119 -4.99 -24.35 -7.41
N VAL A 120 -6.15 -23.79 -7.06
CA VAL A 120 -7.08 -24.31 -6.01
C VAL A 120 -8.37 -24.90 -6.61
N ALA A 121 -8.31 -25.51 -7.80
CA ALA A 121 -9.50 -26.07 -8.46
C ALA A 121 -9.38 -27.53 -8.93
N SER A 122 -8.38 -28.31 -8.48
CA SER A 122 -8.22 -29.69 -8.96
C SER A 122 -7.80 -30.72 -7.90
N SER A 123 -8.45 -30.74 -6.73
CA SER A 123 -8.39 -31.89 -5.82
C SER A 123 -9.79 -32.30 -5.39
N GLY A 124 -10.46 -33.06 -6.26
CA GLY A 124 -11.80 -33.58 -6.05
C GLY A 124 -12.13 -34.69 -7.04
N SER A 125 -11.39 -35.79 -6.95
CA SER A 125 -11.73 -37.08 -7.58
C SER A 125 -10.86 -38.16 -6.96
N ASP A 126 -11.44 -38.90 -6.00
CA ASP A 126 -11.56 -40.38 -5.98
C ASP A 126 -12.13 -40.87 -4.64
#